data_AF-E4Z3W4-F1
#
_entry.id   AF-E4Z3W4-F1
#
_cell.length_a   1.000
_cell.length_b   1.000
_cell.length_c   1.000
_cell.angle_alpha   90.00
_cell.angle_beta   90.00
_cell.angle_gamma   90.00
#
_symmetry.space_group_name_H-M   'P 1'
#
loop_
_entity.id
_entity.type
_entity.pdbx_description
1 polymer ?
#
loop_
_entity_poly.entity_id
_entity_poly.type
_entity_poly.pdbx_seq_one_letter_code
_entity_poly.pdbx_strand_id
1 'polypeptide(L)'
;MATVKLVTKRKIVNHPHYEDTELRERTYQVYTMFSRRPAKLVHTALMDLQVDYFILEEGWCARGKGTPCSLANMYDIEDVEFRGNEAVCHSIHKNPAPYFKRIFRNPTYHILELVKNPKI
;
A
#
# COMPACT_ATOMS: atom_id res chain seq x y z
N MET A 1 13.02 1.31 -7.96
CA MET A 1 13.18 0.04 -7.18
C MET A 1 14.63 -0.44 -7.11
N ALA A 2 15.42 -0.32 -8.18
CA ALA A 2 16.82 -0.79 -8.22
C ALA A 2 17.71 -0.24 -7.09
N THR A 3 17.66 1.06 -6.79
CA THR A 3 18.46 1.67 -5.71
C THR A 3 18.13 1.07 -4.33
N VAL A 4 16.84 0.84 -4.04
CA VAL A 4 16.42 0.20 -2.78
C VAL A 4 17.02 -1.20 -2.68
N LYS A 5 16.99 -1.98 -3.76
CA LYS A 5 17.60 -3.32 -3.82
C LYS A 5 19.11 -3.26 -3.56
N LEU A 6 19.82 -2.34 -4.22
CA LEU A 6 21.28 -2.23 -4.11
C LEU A 6 21.73 -1.83 -2.71
N VAL A 7 21.08 -0.83 -2.10
CA VAL A 7 21.51 -0.29 -0.80
C VAL A 7 21.08 -1.18 0.36
N THR A 8 19.85 -1.71 0.33
CA THR A 8 19.32 -2.52 1.44
C THR A 8 19.66 -4.00 1.32
N LYS A 9 20.04 -4.47 0.13
CA LYS A 9 20.19 -5.89 -0.26
C LYS A 9 18.92 -6.74 -0.06
N ARG A 10 17.79 -6.16 0.35
CA ARG A 10 16.52 -6.85 0.59
C ARG A 10 15.85 -7.29 -0.71
N LYS A 11 15.01 -8.34 -0.65
CA LYS A 11 14.18 -8.72 -1.78
C LYS A 11 13.11 -7.65 -2.00
N ILE A 12 12.79 -7.37 -3.25
CA ILE A 12 11.74 -6.42 -3.61
C ILE A 12 10.52 -7.25 -4.02
N VAL A 13 9.41 -7.07 -3.31
CA VAL A 13 8.18 -7.86 -3.53
C VAL A 13 7.49 -7.43 -4.82
N ASN A 14 7.31 -6.13 -5.00
CA ASN A 14 6.66 -5.59 -6.18
C ASN A 14 7.69 -5.32 -7.29
N HIS A 15 7.46 -5.80 -8.51
CA HIS A 15 8.23 -5.40 -9.70
C HIS A 15 7.24 -5.38 -10.86
N PRO A 16 6.56 -4.23 -11.07
CA PRO A 16 5.41 -4.19 -11.95
C PRO A 16 5.85 -4.40 -13.40
N HIS A 17 5.37 -5.49 -13.99
CA HIS A 17 5.45 -5.81 -15.41
C HIS A 17 4.05 -6.15 -15.89
N TYR A 18 3.61 -5.51 -16.96
CA TYR A 18 2.23 -5.63 -17.43
C TYR A 18 2.01 -6.95 -18.18
N GLU A 19 3.08 -7.40 -18.84
CA GLU A 19 3.12 -8.58 -19.71
C GLU A 19 3.06 -9.90 -18.93
N ASP A 20 3.37 -9.87 -17.63
CA ASP A 20 3.36 -11.03 -16.75
C ASP A 20 2.12 -10.99 -15.84
N THR A 21 1.33 -12.07 -15.88
CA THR A 21 0.06 -12.14 -15.15
C THR A 21 0.26 -12.21 -13.63
N GLU A 22 1.24 -12.98 -13.17
CA GLU A 22 1.50 -13.16 -11.74
C GLU A 22 2.06 -11.86 -11.13
N LEU A 23 2.97 -11.19 -11.86
CA LEU A 23 3.51 -9.91 -11.41
C LEU A 23 2.44 -8.82 -11.35
N ARG A 24 1.52 -8.81 -12.32
CA ARG A 24 0.38 -7.88 -12.32
C ARG A 24 -0.56 -8.12 -11.15
N GLU A 25 -0.89 -9.38 -10.84
CA GLU A 25 -1.72 -9.72 -9.68
C GLU A 25 -1.04 -9.32 -8.36
N ARG A 26 0.26 -9.57 -8.24
CA ARG A 26 1.04 -9.13 -7.07
C ARG A 26 1.07 -7.60 -6.95
N THR A 27 1.26 -6.88 -8.06
CA THR A 27 1.19 -5.41 -8.06
C THR A 27 -0.18 -4.94 -7.62
N TYR A 28 -1.27 -5.55 -8.12
CA TYR A 28 -2.63 -5.22 -7.73
C TYR A 28 -2.83 -5.35 -6.21
N GLN A 29 -2.37 -6.45 -5.61
CA GLN A 29 -2.43 -6.65 -4.15
C GLN A 29 -1.64 -5.60 -3.39
N VAL A 30 -0.41 -5.28 -3.82
CA VAL A 30 0.43 -4.25 -3.19
C VAL A 30 -0.23 -2.86 -3.27
N TYR A 31 -0.88 -2.55 -4.39
CA TYR A 31 -1.48 -1.24 -4.65
C TYR A 31 -2.84 -1.05 -3.96
N THR A 32 -3.41 -2.11 -3.35
CA THR A 32 -4.58 -1.97 -2.46
C THR A 32 -4.34 -1.00 -1.30
N MET A 33 -3.08 -0.67 -0.98
CA MET A 33 -2.70 0.44 -0.09
C MET A 33 -3.34 1.79 -0.47
N PHE A 34 -3.63 2.02 -1.74
CA PHE A 34 -4.28 3.24 -2.23
C PHE A 34 -5.80 3.10 -2.41
N SER A 35 -6.35 1.92 -2.13
CA SER A 35 -7.79 1.65 -2.17
C SER A 35 -8.51 2.18 -0.92
N ARG A 36 -9.82 1.98 -0.88
CA ARG A 36 -10.69 2.25 0.26
C ARG A 36 -10.97 1.03 1.15
N ARG A 37 -10.27 -0.09 0.92
CA ARG A 37 -10.35 -1.29 1.78
C ARG A 37 -10.03 -0.94 3.24
N PRO A 38 -10.47 -1.71 4.23
CA PRO A 38 -9.98 -1.56 5.59
C PRO A 38 -8.47 -1.85 5.68
N ALA A 39 -7.75 -1.11 6.53
CA ALA A 39 -6.31 -1.31 6.74
C ALA A 39 -5.96 -2.75 7.14
N LYS A 40 -6.87 -3.45 7.83
CA LYS A 40 -6.75 -4.88 8.17
C LYS A 40 -6.59 -5.75 6.91
N LEU A 41 -7.43 -5.56 5.89
CA LEU A 41 -7.39 -6.38 4.68
C LEU A 41 -6.11 -6.14 3.88
N VAL A 42 -5.70 -4.87 3.77
CA VAL A 42 -4.43 -4.51 3.13
C VAL A 42 -3.25 -5.11 3.88
N HIS A 43 -3.25 -5.05 5.21
CA HIS A 43 -2.23 -5.67 6.03
C HIS A 43 -2.14 -7.18 5.82
N THR A 44 -3.28 -7.89 5.83
CA THR A 44 -3.32 -9.34 5.56
C THR A 44 -2.75 -9.66 4.18
N ALA A 45 -3.18 -8.97 3.13
CA ALA A 45 -2.66 -9.19 1.78
C ALA A 45 -1.13 -8.98 1.70
N LEU A 46 -0.60 -7.95 2.35
CA LEU A 46 0.85 -7.70 2.37
C LEU A 46 1.61 -8.74 3.22
N MET A 47 1.01 -9.25 4.29
CA MET A 47 1.57 -10.33 5.10
C MET A 47 1.62 -11.66 4.31
N ASP A 48 0.59 -11.96 3.52
CA ASP A 48 0.55 -13.14 2.64
C ASP A 48 1.66 -13.07 1.57
N LEU A 49 1.96 -11.86 1.09
CA LEU A 49 3.10 -11.57 0.21
C LEU A 49 4.45 -11.50 0.93
N GLN A 50 4.49 -11.78 2.24
CA GLN A 50 5.70 -11.77 3.08
C GLN A 50 6.43 -10.42 3.08
N VAL A 51 5.67 -9.31 3.06
CA VAL A 51 6.23 -7.96 3.14
C VAL A 51 6.62 -7.63 4.57
N ASP A 52 7.90 -7.33 4.81
CA ASP A 52 8.36 -6.81 6.11
C ASP A 52 8.16 -5.29 6.24
N TYR A 53 8.44 -4.57 5.14
CA TYR A 53 8.39 -3.11 5.08
C TYR A 53 7.68 -2.62 3.83
N PHE A 54 6.83 -1.61 3.99
CA PHE A 54 6.17 -0.91 2.90
C PHE A 54 6.70 0.52 2.78
N ILE A 55 7.10 0.92 1.57
CA ILE A 55 7.49 2.30 1.26
C ILE A 55 6.28 2.98 0.64
N LEU A 56 5.62 3.84 1.41
CA LEU A 56 4.47 4.63 0.96
C LEU A 56 4.95 6.01 0.50
N GLU A 57 4.65 6.36 -0.74
CA GLU A 57 4.93 7.69 -1.29
C GLU A 57 3.67 8.57 -1.19
N GLU A 58 3.82 9.74 -0.57
CA GLU A 58 2.71 10.65 -0.26
C GLU A 58 2.00 11.17 -1.51
N GLY A 59 2.78 11.43 -2.57
CA GLY A 59 2.29 11.97 -3.82
C GLY A 59 1.20 11.08 -4.46
N TRP A 60 1.33 9.77 -4.39
CA TRP A 60 0.35 8.82 -4.95
C TRP A 60 -0.94 8.75 -4.15
N CYS A 61 -0.88 8.96 -2.83
CA CYS A 61 -2.08 8.99 -2.00
C CYS A 61 -2.94 10.24 -2.28
N ALA A 62 -2.28 11.39 -2.49
CA ALA A 62 -2.94 12.65 -2.79
C ALA A 62 -3.34 12.83 -4.27
N ARG A 63 -2.70 12.08 -5.19
CA ARG A 63 -2.86 12.27 -6.64
C ARG A 63 -4.30 12.03 -7.09
N GLY A 64 -4.88 13.03 -7.76
CA GLY A 64 -6.21 12.93 -8.36
C GLY A 64 -7.35 12.82 -7.34
N LYS A 65 -7.13 13.15 -6.07
CA LYS A 65 -8.18 13.11 -5.05
C LYS A 65 -9.43 13.86 -5.51
N GLY A 66 -10.58 13.17 -5.47
CA GLY A 66 -11.86 13.71 -5.93
C GLY A 66 -12.10 13.65 -7.43
N THR A 67 -11.16 13.15 -8.24
CA THR A 67 -11.33 12.93 -9.68
C THR A 67 -11.60 11.46 -9.99
N PRO A 68 -12.33 11.15 -11.08
CA PRO A 68 -12.59 9.77 -11.51
C PRO A 68 -11.31 8.93 -11.74
N CYS A 69 -10.18 9.58 -12.00
CA CYS A 69 -8.91 8.94 -12.33
C CYS A 69 -7.98 8.74 -11.12
N SER A 70 -8.45 8.92 -9.89
CA SER A 70 -7.68 8.53 -8.70
C SER A 70 -7.54 7.01 -8.58
N LEU A 71 -6.42 6.55 -8.03
CA LEU A 71 -6.23 5.12 -7.74
C LEU A 71 -7.37 4.56 -6.90
N ALA A 72 -7.81 5.30 -5.88
CA ALA A 72 -8.93 4.89 -5.04
C ALA A 72 -10.22 4.66 -5.86
N ASN A 73 -10.54 5.55 -6.81
CA ASN A 73 -11.72 5.40 -7.65
C ASN A 73 -11.61 4.27 -8.68
N MET A 74 -10.39 3.89 -9.09
CA MET A 74 -10.20 2.69 -9.91
C MET A 74 -10.56 1.43 -9.13
N TYR A 75 -10.08 1.31 -7.88
CA TYR A 75 -10.45 0.18 -7.01
C TYR A 75 -11.94 0.17 -6.69
N ASP A 76 -12.57 1.32 -6.50
CA ASP A 76 -14.02 1.40 -6.24
C ASP A 76 -14.86 0.71 -7.33
N ILE A 77 -14.40 0.64 -8.59
CA ILE A 77 -15.13 -0.05 -9.67
C ILE A 77 -15.35 -1.53 -9.30
N GLU A 78 -14.34 -2.15 -8.70
CA GLU A 78 -14.32 -3.56 -8.32
C GLU A 78 -14.79 -3.77 -6.87
N ASP A 79 -14.29 -2.94 -5.95
CA ASP A 79 -14.53 -2.97 -4.51
C ASP A 79 -15.75 -2.12 -4.11
N VAL A 80 -16.92 -2.47 -4.66
CA VAL A 80 -18.18 -1.73 -4.44
C VAL A 80 -18.53 -1.54 -2.96
N GLU A 81 -18.24 -2.54 -2.11
CA GLU A 81 -18.54 -2.51 -0.68
C GLU A 81 -17.70 -1.51 0.13
N PHE A 82 -16.55 -1.08 -0.40
CA PHE A 82 -15.65 -0.16 0.29
C PHE A 82 -15.74 1.28 -0.23
N ARG A 83 -16.61 1.53 -1.21
CA ARG A 83 -16.90 2.87 -1.74
C ARG A 83 -17.29 3.81 -0.61
N GLY A 84 -16.73 5.03 -0.64
CA GLY A 84 -17.02 6.07 0.35
C GLY A 84 -16.18 5.98 1.63
N ASN A 85 -15.47 4.88 1.91
CA ASN A 85 -14.52 4.84 3.03
C ASN A 85 -13.32 5.78 2.79
N GLU A 86 -12.60 6.12 3.86
CA GLU A 86 -11.31 6.78 3.74
C GLU A 86 -10.26 5.83 3.13
N ALA A 87 -9.51 6.30 2.13
CA ALA A 87 -8.47 5.47 1.53
C ALA A 87 -7.36 5.11 2.54
N VAL A 88 -6.86 3.87 2.48
CA VAL A 88 -5.94 3.31 3.48
C VAL A 88 -4.67 4.15 3.64
N CYS A 89 -4.11 4.63 2.54
CA CYS A 89 -2.92 5.48 2.59
C CYS A 89 -3.15 6.76 3.43
N HIS A 90 -4.36 7.35 3.40
CA HIS A 90 -4.69 8.53 4.21
C HIS A 90 -4.85 8.18 5.69
N SER A 91 -5.50 7.05 6.00
CA SER A 91 -5.66 6.62 7.40
C SER A 91 -4.31 6.27 8.02
N ILE A 92 -3.43 5.59 7.28
CA ILE A 92 -2.05 5.28 7.70
C ILE A 92 -1.20 6.54 7.86
N HIS A 93 -1.39 7.55 7.01
CA HIS A 93 -0.70 8.84 7.16
C HIS A 93 -0.99 9.46 8.53
N LYS A 94 -2.27 9.47 8.92
CA LYS A 94 -2.75 9.97 10.23
C LYS A 94 -2.27 9.09 11.38
N ASN A 95 -2.60 7.80 11.34
CA ASN A 95 -2.21 6.81 12.34
C ASN A 95 -2.05 5.41 11.71
N PRO A 96 -0.82 4.88 11.63
CA PRO A 96 -0.55 3.57 11.03
C PRO A 96 -0.95 2.38 11.93
N ALA A 97 -1.16 2.59 13.22
CA ALA A 97 -1.49 1.53 14.17
C ALA A 97 -2.92 0.99 13.97
N PRO A 98 -3.21 -0.29 14.34
CA PRO A 98 -2.31 -1.26 14.96
C PRO A 98 -1.52 -2.13 13.97
N TYR A 99 -1.84 -2.05 12.67
CA TYR A 99 -1.32 -2.96 11.66
C TYR A 99 0.07 -2.60 11.16
N PHE A 100 0.42 -1.31 11.19
CA PHE A 100 1.68 -0.79 10.71
C PHE A 100 2.37 0.04 11.78
N LYS A 101 3.70 0.03 11.77
CA LYS A 101 4.54 0.90 12.57
C LYS A 101 5.37 1.80 11.65
N ARG A 102 5.18 3.11 11.73
CA ARG A 102 6.00 4.05 10.97
C ARG A 102 7.39 4.14 11.58
N ILE A 103 8.40 3.68 10.84
CA ILE A 103 9.81 3.67 11.27
C ILE A 103 10.62 4.83 10.69
N PHE A 104 10.13 5.43 9.61
CA PHE A 104 10.74 6.62 9.01
C PHE A 104 9.68 7.47 8.31
N ARG A 105 9.90 8.77 8.25
CA ARG A 105 9.09 9.72 7.49
C ARG A 105 9.95 10.87 7.00
N ASN A 106 9.76 11.25 5.74
CA ASN A 106 10.13 12.56 5.22
C ASN A 106 8.94 13.12 4.40
N PRO A 107 9.05 14.31 3.79
CA PRO A 107 7.94 14.91 3.04
C PRO A 107 7.42 14.06 1.86
N THR A 108 8.23 13.14 1.34
CA THR A 108 7.89 12.32 0.16
C THR A 108 7.50 10.89 0.54
N TYR A 109 8.16 10.30 1.53
CA TYR A 109 8.11 8.87 1.84
C TYR A 109 7.85 8.60 3.31
N HIS A 110 7.01 7.60 3.54
CA HIS A 110 6.76 6.96 4.82
C HIS A 110 7.23 5.51 4.72
N ILE A 111 8.12 5.08 5.62
CA ILE A 111 8.50 3.66 5.71
C ILE A 111 7.72 3.03 6.86
N LEU A 112 6.94 2.02 6.52
CA LEU A 112 6.03 1.31 7.41
C LEU A 112 6.54 -0.10 7.61
N GLU A 113 6.77 -0.50 8.85
CA GLU A 113 7.00 -1.90 9.24
C GLU A 113 5.65 -2.57 9.48
N LEU A 114 5.47 -3.79 8.96
CA LEU A 114 4.24 -4.56 9.19
C LEU A 114 4.28 -5.23 10.56
N VAL A 115 3.19 -5.09 11.33
CA VAL A 115 3.06 -5.71 12.65
C VAL A 115 2.58 -7.15 12.45
N LYS A 116 3.41 -8.15 12.79
CA LYS A 116 3.07 -9.57 12.59
C LYS A 116 1.86 -10.03 13.42
N ASN A 117 1.75 -9.54 14.65
CA ASN A 117 0.66 -9.84 15.58
C ASN A 117 0.07 -8.54 16.14
N PRO A 118 -0.82 -7.86 15.39
CA PRO A 118 -1.42 -6.60 15.83
C PRO A 118 -2.34 -6.86 17.03
N LYS A 119 -2.17 -6.08 18.10
CA LYS A 119 -3.11 -6.05 19.22
C LYS A 119 -4.30 -5.18 18.80
N ILE A 120 -5.47 -5.80 18.68
CA ILE A 120 -6.74 -5.15 18.32
C ILE A 120 -7.36 -4.56 19.59
#